data_AF-A0A0Q0F808-F1
#
_entry.id   AF-A0A0Q0F808-F1
#
_cell.length_a   1.000
_cell.length_b   1.000
_cell.length_c   1.000
_cell.angle_alpha   90.00
_cell.angle_beta   90.00
_cell.angle_gamma   90.00
#
_symmetry.space_group_name_H-M   'P 1'
#
loop_
_entity.id
_entity.type
_entity.pdbx_description
1 polymer ?
#
loop_
_entity_poly.entity_id
_entity_poly.type
_entity_poly.pdbx_seq_one_letter_code
_entity_poly.pdbx_strand_id
1 'polypeptide(L)'
;MEVVAGDPVNPNNRFWWSQQLRSLLGFNDERDFPNVLASWADRLHPQDKQATLDAFAKHLNDRSGNTPYRIKNRLAMKNGTYRWFYAQGETLRDARGTPLRVAGSLRDIHDELERDLEHDVIITRFEHHGCTRKTRKEA
;
A
#
# COMPACT_ATOMS: atom_id res chain seq x y z
N MET A 1 -7.20 7.77 -11.82
CA MET A 1 -6.27 8.52 -12.69
C MET A 1 -6.67 8.31 -14.14
N GLU A 2 -6.61 9.34 -14.96
CA GLU A 2 -6.71 9.24 -16.42
C GLU A 2 -5.32 9.49 -17.01
N VAL A 3 -4.95 8.65 -17.98
CA VAL A 3 -3.62 8.65 -18.59
C VAL A 3 -3.70 9.33 -19.95
N VAL A 4 -3.04 10.48 -20.06
CA VAL A 4 -3.02 11.30 -21.28
C VAL A 4 -1.91 10.79 -22.20
N ALA A 5 -2.25 10.63 -23.49
CA ALA A 5 -1.34 10.15 -24.53
C ALA A 5 -0.68 8.79 -24.24
N GLY A 6 -1.26 7.99 -23.33
CA GLY A 6 -0.70 6.70 -22.93
C GLY A 6 0.58 6.80 -22.10
N ASP A 7 0.91 7.98 -21.58
CA ASP A 7 2.11 8.24 -20.80
C ASP A 7 1.77 8.37 -19.29
N PRO A 8 2.13 7.38 -18.46
CA PRO A 8 1.90 7.39 -17.01
C PRO A 8 2.56 8.56 -16.26
N VAL A 9 3.62 9.15 -16.81
CA VAL A 9 4.34 10.27 -16.17
C VAL A 9 3.97 11.64 -16.76
N ASN A 10 2.99 11.68 -17.66
CA ASN A 10 2.53 12.92 -18.26
C ASN A 10 2.05 13.91 -17.18
N PRO A 11 2.54 15.15 -17.16
CA PRO A 11 2.15 16.15 -16.15
C PRO A 11 0.67 16.53 -16.23
N ASN A 12 0.00 16.27 -17.37
CA ASN A 12 -1.43 16.52 -17.57
C ASN A 12 -2.33 15.37 -17.12
N ASN A 13 -1.76 14.29 -16.56
CA ASN A 13 -2.54 13.19 -16.03
C ASN A 13 -3.48 13.68 -14.92
N ARG A 14 -4.78 13.39 -15.08
CA ARG A 14 -5.80 13.80 -14.12
C ARG A 14 -5.92 12.76 -13.02
N PHE A 15 -5.84 13.20 -11.77
CA PHE A 15 -6.07 12.37 -10.60
C PHE A 15 -7.43 12.70 -9.99
N TRP A 16 -8.06 11.71 -9.40
CA TRP A 16 -9.25 11.90 -8.57
C TRP A 16 -9.12 10.98 -7.38
N TRP A 17 -9.42 11.53 -6.21
CA TRP A 17 -9.52 10.78 -4.98
C TRP A 17 -10.98 10.76 -4.56
N SER A 18 -11.47 9.62 -4.07
CA SER A 18 -12.84 9.54 -3.59
C SER A 18 -12.97 10.19 -2.21
N GLN A 19 -14.19 10.58 -1.84
CA GLN A 19 -14.48 11.05 -0.48
C GLN A 19 -14.13 9.97 0.56
N GLN A 20 -14.38 8.69 0.26
CA GLN A 20 -14.03 7.61 1.18
C GLN A 20 -12.52 7.53 1.44
N LEU A 21 -11.68 7.69 0.41
CA LEU A 21 -10.23 7.68 0.58
C LEU A 21 -9.76 8.85 1.44
N ARG A 22 -10.31 10.04 1.22
CA ARG A 22 -10.00 11.22 2.04
C ARG A 22 -10.34 10.96 3.49
N SER A 23 -11.58 10.57 3.77
CA SER A 23 -12.03 10.30 5.13
C SER A 23 -11.25 9.17 5.79
N LEU A 24 -10.87 8.12 5.04
CA LEU A 24 -10.02 7.04 5.52
C LEU A 24 -8.66 7.53 6.03
N LEU A 25 -8.06 8.50 5.35
CA LEU A 25 -6.77 9.10 5.75
C LEU A 25 -6.92 10.27 6.74
N GLY A 26 -8.15 10.59 7.16
CA GLY A 26 -8.48 11.70 8.06
C GLY A 26 -8.65 13.06 7.39
N PHE A 27 -8.73 13.11 6.07
CA PHE A 27 -8.95 14.32 5.27
C PHE A 27 -10.43 14.59 5.02
N ASN A 28 -10.75 15.87 4.75
CA ASN A 28 -12.11 16.30 4.57
C ASN A 28 -12.51 16.38 3.10
N ASP A 29 -11.72 17.03 2.26
CA ASP A 29 -12.12 17.34 0.87
C ASP A 29 -10.90 17.69 -0.02
N GLU A 30 -11.17 18.24 -1.21
CA GLU A 30 -10.13 18.61 -2.16
C GLU A 30 -9.23 19.76 -1.70
N ARG A 31 -9.67 20.57 -0.73
CA ARG A 31 -8.88 21.69 -0.19
C ARG A 31 -7.73 21.20 0.68
N ASP A 32 -7.95 20.12 1.44
CA ASP A 32 -6.92 19.52 2.30
C ASP A 32 -6.32 18.21 1.75
N PHE A 33 -6.94 17.63 0.71
CA PHE A 33 -6.38 16.51 -0.07
C PHE A 33 -6.67 16.70 -1.58
N PRO A 34 -5.83 17.49 -2.29
CA PRO A 34 -6.05 17.84 -3.68
C PRO A 34 -6.01 16.64 -4.66
N ASN A 35 -6.61 16.82 -5.83
CA ASN A 35 -6.66 15.83 -6.91
C ASN A 35 -5.35 15.79 -7.72
N VAL A 36 -4.23 15.55 -7.04
CA VAL A 36 -2.89 15.40 -7.65
C VAL A 36 -2.18 14.15 -7.11
N LEU A 37 -1.22 13.63 -7.87
CA LEU A 37 -0.42 12.46 -7.46
C LEU A 37 0.31 12.70 -6.13
N ALA A 38 0.85 13.91 -5.95
CA ALA A 38 1.63 14.29 -4.77
C ALA A 38 0.82 14.13 -3.46
N SER A 39 -0.50 14.34 -3.49
CA SER A 39 -1.38 14.15 -2.33
C SER A 39 -1.33 12.74 -1.76
N TRP A 40 -1.05 11.73 -2.59
CA TRP A 40 -0.78 10.37 -2.15
C TRP A 40 0.72 10.09 -2.01
N ALA A 41 1.53 10.45 -3.01
CA ALA A 41 2.94 10.07 -3.07
C ALA A 41 3.78 10.67 -1.93
N ASP A 42 3.46 11.86 -1.45
CA ASP A 42 4.17 12.50 -0.34
C ASP A 42 3.79 11.97 1.03
N ARG A 43 2.73 11.16 1.10
CA ARG A 43 2.30 10.49 2.33
C ARG A 43 2.89 9.09 2.48
N LEU A 44 3.53 8.56 1.45
CA LEU A 44 4.23 7.29 1.53
C LEU A 44 5.38 7.40 2.52
N HIS A 45 5.46 6.42 3.42
CA HIS A 45 6.59 6.31 4.34
C HIS A 45 7.91 6.26 3.54
N PRO A 46 8.99 6.96 3.97
CA PRO A 46 10.22 7.07 3.20
C PRO A 46 10.83 5.72 2.77
N GLN A 47 10.73 4.69 3.62
CA GLN A 47 11.23 3.34 3.31
C GLN A 47 10.37 2.60 2.27
N ASP A 48 9.10 2.98 2.11
CA ASP A 48 8.15 2.28 1.23
C ASP A 48 7.93 3.05 -0.08
N LYS A 49 8.30 4.35 -0.12
CA LYS A 49 7.99 5.28 -1.21
C LYS A 49 8.53 4.78 -2.55
N GLN A 50 9.83 4.49 -2.62
CA GLN A 50 10.48 4.07 -3.88
C GLN A 50 9.87 2.77 -4.41
N ALA A 51 9.81 1.73 -3.57
CA ALA A 51 9.26 0.44 -3.96
C ALA A 51 7.79 0.53 -4.41
N THR A 52 6.99 1.38 -3.75
CA THR A 52 5.59 1.62 -4.14
C THR A 52 5.50 2.29 -5.51
N LEU A 53 6.27 3.36 -5.74
CA LEU A 53 6.26 4.08 -7.01
C LEU A 53 6.77 3.21 -8.16
N ASP A 54 7.79 2.40 -7.93
CA ASP A 54 8.33 1.47 -8.92
C ASP A 54 7.31 0.38 -9.28
N ALA A 55 6.62 -0.18 -8.29
CA ALA A 55 5.56 -1.15 -8.53
C ALA A 55 4.41 -0.55 -9.34
N PHE A 56 4.04 0.72 -9.05
CA PHE A 56 3.01 1.43 -9.79
C PHE A 56 3.44 1.70 -11.23
N ALA A 57 4.66 2.19 -11.44
CA ALA A 57 5.23 2.42 -12.77
C ALA A 57 5.33 1.12 -13.57
N LYS A 58 5.79 0.03 -12.96
CA LYS A 58 5.89 -1.29 -13.59
C LYS A 58 4.51 -1.80 -14.04
N HIS A 59 3.49 -1.66 -13.18
CA HIS A 59 2.12 -1.98 -13.54
C HIS A 59 1.64 -1.18 -14.75
N LEU A 60 1.80 0.14 -14.76
CA LEU A 60 1.29 0.99 -15.84
C LEU A 60 2.01 0.76 -17.18
N ASN A 61 3.33 0.57 -17.13
CA ASN A 61 4.17 0.36 -18.30
C ASN A 61 4.04 -1.04 -18.91
N ASP A 62 3.51 -2.02 -18.16
CA ASP A 62 3.24 -3.35 -18.69
C ASP A 62 2.02 -3.33 -19.62
N ARG A 63 2.29 -3.28 -20.94
CA ARG A 63 1.26 -3.31 -21.98
C ARG A 63 0.47 -4.61 -22.02
N SER A 64 1.02 -5.71 -21.50
CA SER A 64 0.31 -6.99 -21.46
C SER A 64 -0.80 -7.01 -20.41
N GLY A 65 -0.76 -6.12 -19.41
CA GLY A 65 -1.69 -6.10 -18.30
C GLY A 65 -1.50 -7.23 -17.28
N ASN A 66 -0.43 -8.02 -17.40
CA ASN A 66 -0.18 -9.19 -16.55
C ASN A 66 0.56 -8.89 -15.25
N THR A 67 1.06 -7.67 -15.08
CA THR A 67 1.71 -7.21 -13.86
C THR A 67 0.67 -6.61 -12.93
N PRO A 68 0.20 -7.29 -11.87
CA PRO A 68 -0.77 -6.71 -10.94
C PRO A 68 -0.12 -5.62 -10.07
N TYR A 69 -0.87 -4.57 -9.75
CA TYR A 69 -0.49 -3.63 -8.68
C TYR A 69 -1.21 -4.04 -7.39
N ARG A 70 -0.46 -4.67 -6.47
CA ARG A 70 -0.93 -5.10 -5.15
C ARG A 70 0.23 -4.95 -4.16
N ILE A 71 0.13 -4.05 -3.18
CA ILE A 71 1.21 -3.75 -2.25
C ILE A 71 0.69 -3.43 -0.86
N LYS A 72 1.46 -3.79 0.16
CA LYS A 72 1.29 -3.29 1.53
C LYS A 72 2.28 -2.15 1.75
N ASN A 73 1.81 -0.98 2.14
CA ASN A 73 2.67 0.18 2.39
C ASN A 73 2.15 1.03 3.54
N ARG A 74 3.03 1.83 4.14
CA ARG A 74 2.67 2.78 5.17
C ARG A 74 2.32 4.13 4.55
N LEU A 75 1.17 4.67 4.94
CA LEU A 75 0.74 6.01 4.59
C LEU A 75 0.59 6.87 5.84
N ALA A 76 1.04 8.12 5.73
CA ALA A 76 0.84 9.14 6.76
C ALA A 76 -0.63 9.60 6.77
N MET A 77 -1.28 9.44 7.91
CA MET A 77 -2.59 9.99 8.22
C MET A 77 -2.50 11.52 8.33
N LYS A 78 -3.65 12.22 8.38
CA LYS A 78 -3.66 13.70 8.52
C LYS A 78 -2.95 14.19 9.78
N ASN A 79 -3.04 13.43 10.88
CA ASN A 79 -2.37 13.74 12.15
C ASN A 79 -0.86 13.41 12.17
N GLY A 80 -0.30 12.89 11.07
CA GLY A 80 1.12 12.55 10.93
C GLY A 80 1.50 11.14 11.38
N THR A 81 0.58 10.35 11.95
CA THR A 81 0.87 8.94 12.28
C THR A 81 0.88 8.09 11.01
N TYR A 82 1.65 7.00 11.02
CA TYR A 82 1.67 6.04 9.92
C TYR A 82 0.78 4.85 10.23
N ARG A 83 -0.03 4.43 9.25
CA ARG A 83 -0.78 3.17 9.29
C ARG A 83 -0.46 2.31 8.08
N TRP A 84 -0.63 0.99 8.23
CA TRP A 84 -0.44 0.04 7.14
C TRP A 84 -1.69 -0.04 6.28
N PHE A 85 -1.50 0.08 4.97
CA PHE A 85 -2.57 -0.05 3.99
C PHE A 85 -2.23 -1.14 2.98
N TYR A 86 -3.25 -1.86 2.55
CA TYR A 86 -3.22 -2.65 1.33
C TYR A 86 -3.76 -1.81 0.18
N ALA A 87 -2.90 -1.50 -0.78
CA ALA A 87 -3.24 -0.80 -2.01
C ALA A 87 -3.29 -1.79 -3.18
N GLN A 88 -4.33 -1.69 -3.99
CA GLN A 88 -4.43 -2.41 -5.25
C GLN A 88 -5.01 -1.52 -6.34
N GLY A 89 -4.69 -1.83 -7.59
CA GLY A 89 -5.15 -1.07 -8.75
C GLY A 89 -5.33 -1.92 -10.00
N GLU A 90 -6.28 -1.49 -10.81
CA GLU A 90 -6.57 -2.03 -12.12
C GLU A 90 -6.49 -0.92 -13.17
N THR A 91 -6.04 -1.29 -14.36
CA THR A 91 -5.83 -0.36 -15.46
C THR A 91 -6.64 -0.79 -16.68
N LEU A 92 -7.53 0.08 -17.12
CA LEU A 92 -8.17 -0.03 -18.42
C LEU A 92 -7.16 0.34 -19.50
N ARG A 93 -7.04 -0.50 -20.52
CA ARG A 93 -6.09 -0.35 -21.63
C ARG A 93 -6.81 -0.37 -22.98
N ASP A 94 -6.20 0.24 -23.98
CA ASP A 94 -6.64 0.11 -25.37
C ASP A 94 -6.24 -1.24 -26.00
N ALA A 95 -6.61 -1.46 -27.26
CA ALA A 95 -6.27 -2.68 -28.01
C ALA A 95 -4.75 -2.90 -28.21
N ARG A 96 -3.92 -1.87 -27.98
CA ARG A 96 -2.45 -1.94 -28.07
C ARG A 96 -1.80 -2.08 -26.69
N GLY A 97 -2.59 -2.23 -25.62
CA GLY A 97 -2.11 -2.32 -24.24
C GLY A 97 -1.76 -0.97 -23.60
N THR A 98 -2.04 0.15 -24.29
CA THR A 98 -1.78 1.50 -23.79
C THR A 98 -2.73 1.81 -22.64
N PRO A 99 -2.24 2.25 -21.46
CA PRO A 99 -3.10 2.60 -20.35
C PRO A 99 -3.96 3.83 -20.68
N LEU A 100 -5.26 3.73 -20.38
CA LEU A 100 -6.25 4.81 -20.56
C LEU A 100 -6.70 5.36 -19.20
N ARG A 101 -7.00 4.46 -18.27
CA ARG A 101 -7.54 4.83 -16.95
C ARG A 101 -7.09 3.85 -15.89
N VAL A 102 -6.80 4.36 -14.70
CA VAL A 102 -6.41 3.58 -13.52
C VAL A 102 -7.45 3.81 -12.42
N ALA A 103 -7.97 2.73 -11.87
CA ALA A 103 -8.80 2.72 -10.67
C ALA A 103 -8.07 1.92 -9.58
N GLY A 104 -8.14 2.40 -8.33
CA GLY A 104 -7.50 1.72 -7.21
C GLY A 104 -8.32 1.83 -5.94
N SER A 105 -8.00 0.96 -5.00
CA SER A 105 -8.61 0.92 -3.67
C SER A 105 -7.53 0.83 -2.60
N LEU A 106 -7.78 1.49 -1.47
CA LEU A 106 -6.99 1.37 -0.26
C LEU A 106 -7.84 0.69 0.81
N ARG A 107 -7.25 -0.30 1.50
CA ARG A 107 -7.81 -0.92 2.70
C ARG A 107 -6.85 -0.74 3.85
N ASP A 108 -7.34 -0.24 4.98
CA ASP A 108 -6.56 -0.20 6.21
C ASP A 108 -6.38 -1.63 6.74
N ILE A 109 -5.12 -2.01 6.99
CA ILE A 109 -4.74 -3.33 7.50
C ILE A 109 -3.88 -3.22 8.75
N HIS A 110 -3.81 -2.03 9.36
CA HIS A 110 -2.95 -1.78 10.49
C HIS A 110 -3.30 -2.67 11.68
N ASP A 111 -4.58 -2.68 12.07
CA ASP A 111 -5.04 -3.45 13.22
C ASP A 111 -5.05 -4.96 12.95
N GLU A 112 -5.06 -5.38 11.67
CA GLU A 112 -4.89 -6.78 11.26
C GLU A 112 -3.43 -7.21 11.53
N LEU A 113 -2.47 -6.41 11.07
CA LEU A 113 -1.05 -6.69 11.26
C LEU A 113 -0.59 -6.57 12.72
N GLU A 114 -1.10 -5.61 13.48
CA GLU A 114 -0.76 -5.50 14.91
C GLU A 114 -1.23 -6.73 15.68
N ARG A 115 -2.43 -7.24 15.40
CA ARG A 115 -2.93 -8.48 15.99
C ARG A 115 -2.10 -9.70 15.61
N ASP A 116 -1.70 -9.82 14.35
CA ASP A 116 -0.86 -10.92 13.89
C ASP A 116 0.52 -10.90 14.59
N LEU A 117 1.11 -9.71 14.74
CA LEU A 117 2.38 -9.52 15.45
C LEU A 117 2.27 -9.90 16.94
N GLU A 118 1.18 -9.52 17.60
CA GLU A 118 0.93 -9.90 18.99
C GLU A 118 0.84 -11.43 19.16
N HIS A 119 0.16 -12.11 18.24
CA HIS A 119 0.05 -13.57 18.26
C HIS A 119 1.39 -14.27 18.01
N ASP A 120 2.19 -13.81 17.05
CA ASP A 120 3.50 -14.39 16.73
C ASP A 120 4.50 -14.26 17.89
N VAL A 121 4.47 -13.14 18.62
CA VAL A 121 5.32 -12.91 19.79
C VAL A 121 4.95 -13.87 20.94
N ILE A 122 3.65 -14.15 21.15
CA ILE A 122 3.19 -15.08 22.18
C ILE A 122 3.63 -16.51 21.85
N ILE A 123 3.51 -16.94 20.58
CA ILE A 123 3.91 -18.28 20.14
C ILE A 123 5.43 -18.47 20.27
N THR A 124 6.23 -17.50 19.82
CA THR A 124 7.69 -17.58 19.86
C THR A 124 8.25 -17.68 21.29
N ARG A 125 7.55 -17.10 22.28
CA ARG A 125 7.96 -17.18 23.70
C ARG A 125 7.73 -18.55 24.33
N PHE A 126 6.80 -19.36 23.82
CA PHE A 126 6.53 -20.71 24.34
C PHE A 126 7.57 -21.75 23.89
N GLU A 127 8.16 -21.60 22.71
CA GLU A 127 9.17 -22.55 22.22
C GLU A 127 10.52 -22.44 22.96
N HIS A 128 10.83 -21.29 23.57
CA HIS A 128 12.08 -21.08 24.31
C HIS A 128 12.05 -21.56 25.78
N HIS A 129 10.90 -22.01 26.29
CA HIS A 129 10.78 -22.53 27.67
C HIS A 129 10.50 -24.04 27.76
N GLY A 130 10.57 -24.75 26.63
CA GLY A 130 10.36 -26.20 26.53
C GLY A 130 11.60 -27.08 26.68
N CYS A 131 12.72 -26.61 27.28
CA CYS A 131 13.86 -27.51 27.56
C CYS A 131 14.66 -27.09 28.79
N THR A 132 14.10 -27.24 30.00
CA THR A 132 14.90 -27.37 31.22
C THR A 132 14.18 -28.22 32.27
N ARG A 133 14.59 -29.50 32.40
CA ARG A 133 14.68 -30.31 33.65
C ARG A 133 15.06 -31.74 33.25
N LYS A 134 16.36 -32.07 33.27
CA LYS A 134 17.08 -32.80 34.35
C LYS A 134 16.39 -34.11 34.79
N THR A 135 17.08 -35.23 34.53
CA THR A 135 17.17 -36.34 35.49
C THR A 135 18.62 -36.79 35.60
N ARG A 136 19.20 -36.54 36.78
CA ARG A 136 20.41 -37.14 37.34
C ARG A 136 19.94 -38.27 38.26
N LYS A 137 20.50 -39.48 38.12
CA LYS A 137 20.63 -40.56 39.13
C LYS A 137 21.50 -41.65 38.47
N GLU A 138 22.78 -41.75 38.80
CA GLU A 138 23.37 -42.60 39.86
C GLU A 138 23.16 -44.10 39.61
N ALA A 139 24.19 -44.77 39.06
CA ALA A 139 24.83 -46.01 39.54
C ALA A 139 25.91 -46.43 38.54
#